data_AF-A0A7L5DMB8-F1
#
_entry.id   AF-A0A7L5DMB8-F1
#
_cell.length_a   1.000
_cell.length_b   1.000
_cell.length_c   1.000
_cell.angle_alpha   90.00
_cell.angle_beta   90.00
_cell.angle_gamma   90.00
#
_symmetry.space_group_name_H-M   'P 1'
#
loop_
_entity.id
_entity.type
_entity.pdbx_description
1 polymer ?
#
loop_
_entity_poly.entity_id
_entity_poly.type
_entity_poly.pdbx_seq_one_letter_code
_entity_poly.pdbx_strand_id
1 'polypeptide(L)'
;MTTPEEFADLLDDTMQALAFDAIPSDAAPATDVLTRWTDVLGEGINTGELTQSLTALRATIAEPNASPADLEPLLNDLASQVTTFSANVGSEGDMVTRLQALATALQDLAGKLHAASQA
;
A
#
# COMPACT_ATOMS: atom_id res chain seq x y z
N MET A 1 -0.85 -3.75 18.18
CA MET A 1 -0.98 -5.16 17.70
C MET A 1 -2.31 -5.37 16.98
N THR A 2 -2.27 -5.35 15.65
CA THR A 2 -3.41 -5.56 14.74
C THR A 2 -3.84 -7.04 14.70
N THR A 3 -5.15 -7.30 14.78
CA THR A 3 -5.71 -8.67 14.71
C THR A 3 -5.79 -9.15 13.24
N PRO A 4 -6.02 -10.46 12.98
CA PRO A 4 -6.28 -10.97 11.63
C PRO A 4 -7.42 -10.27 10.89
N GLU A 5 -8.53 -10.05 11.60
CA GLU A 5 -9.73 -9.44 11.05
C GLU A 5 -9.47 -7.98 10.69
N GLU A 6 -8.86 -7.22 11.59
CA GLU A 6 -8.49 -5.81 11.36
C GLU A 6 -7.53 -5.64 10.18
N PHE A 7 -6.63 -6.61 9.96
CA PHE A 7 -5.75 -6.58 8.79
C PHE A 7 -6.51 -6.84 7.49
N ALA A 8 -7.43 -7.81 7.49
CA ALA A 8 -8.23 -8.12 6.31
C ALA A 8 -9.12 -6.93 5.93
N ASP A 9 -9.75 -6.29 6.91
CA ASP A 9 -10.52 -5.05 6.73
C ASP A 9 -9.64 -3.93 6.17
N LEU A 10 -8.45 -3.72 6.75
CA LEU A 10 -7.51 -2.72 6.25
C LEU A 10 -7.07 -3.00 4.80
N LEU A 11 -6.84 -4.26 4.43
CA LEU A 11 -6.49 -4.63 3.07
C LEU A 11 -7.64 -4.36 2.09
N ASP A 12 -8.88 -4.68 2.47
CA ASP A 12 -10.07 -4.41 1.66
C ASP A 12 -10.29 -2.90 1.47
N ASP A 13 -10.22 -2.13 2.56
CA ASP A 13 -10.23 -0.67 2.57
C ASP A 13 -9.14 -0.11 1.64
N THR A 14 -7.95 -0.71 1.64
CA THR A 14 -6.83 -0.28 0.79
C THR A 14 -7.11 -0.53 -0.68
N MET A 15 -7.62 -1.72 -1.02
CA MET A 15 -7.99 -2.02 -2.40
C MET A 15 -9.09 -1.10 -2.89
N GLN A 16 -10.07 -0.77 -2.04
CA GLN A 16 -11.16 0.13 -2.40
C GLN A 16 -10.70 1.59 -2.52
N ALA A 17 -9.89 2.08 -1.58
CA ALA A 17 -9.42 3.46 -1.54
C ALA A 17 -8.38 3.77 -2.62
N LEU A 18 -7.57 2.79 -3.00
CA LEU A 18 -6.56 2.94 -4.03
C LEU A 18 -7.02 2.48 -5.42
N ALA A 19 -8.21 1.87 -5.56
CA ALA A 19 -8.75 1.46 -6.85
C ALA A 19 -8.85 2.66 -7.79
N PHE A 20 -8.19 2.61 -8.95
CA PHE A 20 -8.09 3.73 -9.89
C PHE A 20 -9.42 4.33 -10.35
N ASP A 21 -10.43 3.50 -10.63
CA ASP A 21 -11.79 3.95 -10.99
C ASP A 21 -12.47 4.73 -9.84
N ALA A 22 -11.97 4.50 -8.62
CA ALA A 22 -12.45 5.07 -7.38
C ALA A 22 -11.45 6.01 -6.72
N ILE A 23 -10.26 6.32 -7.30
CA ILE A 23 -9.39 7.39 -6.78
C ILE A 23 -10.22 8.65 -6.93
N PRO A 24 -10.88 9.11 -5.85
CA PRO A 24 -11.86 10.16 -6.00
C PRO A 24 -11.05 11.42 -6.31
N SER A 25 -11.71 12.43 -6.87
CA SER A 25 -11.12 13.79 -6.83
C SER A 25 -10.76 14.24 -5.40
N ASP A 26 -11.29 13.53 -4.40
CA ASP A 26 -10.98 13.59 -2.99
C ASP A 26 -9.98 12.47 -2.60
N ALA A 27 -8.71 12.84 -2.38
CA ALA A 27 -7.64 11.92 -1.98
C ALA A 27 -7.77 11.35 -0.55
N ALA A 28 -8.73 11.84 0.25
CA ALA A 28 -8.83 11.54 1.68
C ALA A 28 -8.85 10.03 2.01
N PRO A 29 -9.73 9.18 1.42
CA PRO A 29 -9.78 7.76 1.77
C PRO A 29 -8.45 7.05 1.52
N ALA A 30 -7.79 7.33 0.39
CA ALA A 30 -6.47 6.79 0.07
C ALA A 30 -5.40 7.23 1.07
N THR A 31 -5.41 8.50 1.47
CA THR A 31 -4.45 9.00 2.47
C THR A 31 -4.70 8.45 3.88
N ASP A 32 -5.95 8.16 4.23
CA ASP A 32 -6.36 7.59 5.51
C ASP A 32 -5.85 6.14 5.64
N VAL A 33 -6.10 5.30 4.64
CA VAL A 33 -5.65 3.89 4.65
C VAL A 33 -4.11 3.79 4.69
N LEU A 34 -3.40 4.67 3.97
CA LEU A 34 -1.94 4.71 4.01
C LEU A 34 -1.39 5.16 5.37
N THR A 35 -2.13 6.03 6.06
CA THR A 35 -1.80 6.43 7.43
C THR A 35 -1.98 5.27 8.40
N ARG A 36 -3.05 4.48 8.26
CA ARG A 36 -3.25 3.25 9.05
C ARG A 36 -2.14 2.23 8.80
N TRP A 37 -1.73 2.01 7.55
CA TRP A 37 -0.58 1.14 7.25
C TRP A 37 0.71 1.62 7.90
N THR A 38 0.95 2.93 7.90
CA THR A 38 2.12 3.51 8.55
C THR A 38 2.12 3.24 10.05
N ASP A 39 0.95 3.29 10.70
CA ASP A 39 0.80 2.96 12.12
C ASP A 39 1.05 1.46 12.38
N VAL A 40 0.39 0.58 11.61
CA VAL A 40 0.55 -0.88 11.70
C VAL A 40 2.00 -1.32 11.51
N LEU A 41 2.69 -0.74 10.53
CA LEU A 41 4.09 -1.06 10.26
C LEU A 41 5.04 -0.34 11.22
N GLY A 42 4.69 0.84 11.72
CA GLY A 42 5.51 1.62 12.66
C GLY A 42 5.75 0.91 13.99
N GLU A 43 4.89 -0.04 14.38
CA GLU A 43 5.12 -0.90 15.55
C GLU A 43 6.23 -1.96 15.34
N GLY A 44 6.66 -2.21 14.09
CA GLY A 44 7.61 -3.26 13.72
C GLY A 44 9.09 -2.81 13.72
N ILE A 45 10.01 -3.74 14.00
CA ILE A 45 11.46 -3.50 13.88
C ILE A 45 11.84 -3.54 12.38
N ASN A 46 12.61 -2.55 11.90
CA ASN A 46 13.08 -2.41 10.51
C ASN A 46 12.01 -2.06 9.45
N THR A 47 10.91 -1.40 9.83
CA THR A 47 9.89 -0.92 8.89
C THR A 47 10.10 0.52 8.42
N GLY A 48 11.27 1.11 8.70
CA GLY A 48 11.59 2.50 8.37
C GLY A 48 11.45 2.82 6.89
N GLU A 49 11.98 1.98 6.01
CA GLU A 49 11.86 2.18 4.55
C GLU A 49 10.41 2.06 4.08
N LEU A 50 9.67 1.07 4.61
CA LEU A 50 8.25 0.87 4.28
C LEU A 50 7.38 2.07 4.68
N THR A 51 7.57 2.57 5.90
CA THR A 51 6.84 3.75 6.38
C THR A 51 7.20 5.02 5.59
N GLN A 52 8.45 5.14 5.12
CA GLN A 52 8.85 6.23 4.22
C GLN A 52 8.17 6.12 2.85
N SER A 53 8.14 4.95 2.22
CA SER A 53 7.46 4.77 0.93
C SER A 53 5.94 4.94 1.01
N LEU A 54 5.31 4.51 2.11
CA LEU A 54 3.90 4.81 2.38
C LEU A 54 3.66 6.31 2.52
N THR A 55 4.56 7.02 3.20
CA THR A 55 4.48 8.48 3.35
C THR A 55 4.64 9.19 2.01
N ALA A 56 5.57 8.72 1.16
CA ALA A 56 5.77 9.25 -0.19
C ALA A 56 4.54 9.02 -1.08
N LEU A 57 4.01 7.80 -1.10
CA LEU A 57 2.79 7.46 -1.83
C LEU A 57 1.60 8.32 -1.38
N ARG A 58 1.43 8.50 -0.06
CA ARG A 58 0.40 9.36 0.50
C ARG A 58 0.55 10.81 0.03
N ALA A 59 1.77 11.34 0.05
CA ALA A 59 2.05 12.70 -0.39
C ALA A 59 1.72 12.87 -1.88
N THR A 60 2.13 11.92 -2.72
CA THR A 60 1.83 11.94 -4.16
C THR A 60 0.33 11.86 -4.41
N ILE A 61 -0.42 11.00 -3.73
CA ILE A 61 -1.88 10.92 -3.90
C ILE A 61 -2.59 12.20 -3.46
N ALA A 62 -2.06 12.90 -2.45
CA ALA A 62 -2.61 14.17 -1.99
C ALA A 62 -2.38 15.33 -2.98
N GLU A 63 -1.49 15.17 -3.96
CA GLU A 63 -1.26 16.20 -4.97
C GLU A 63 -2.44 16.28 -5.97
N PRO A 64 -2.98 17.47 -6.23
CA PRO A 64 -4.18 17.64 -7.05
C PRO A 64 -4.02 17.25 -8.53
N ASN A 65 -2.79 16.99 -8.98
CA ASN A 65 -2.49 16.56 -10.36
C ASN A 65 -1.74 15.23 -10.40
N ALA A 66 -1.82 14.43 -9.33
CA ALA A 66 -1.19 13.11 -9.31
C ALA A 66 -1.69 12.27 -10.48
N SER A 67 -0.77 11.78 -11.30
CA SER A 67 -1.10 10.93 -12.44
C SER A 67 -0.81 9.46 -12.12
N PRO A 68 -1.43 8.52 -12.86
CA PRO A 68 -1.10 7.10 -12.76
C PRO A 68 0.40 6.81 -12.91
N ALA A 69 1.08 7.60 -13.75
CA ALA A 69 2.52 7.47 -13.99
C ALA A 69 3.38 7.90 -12.78
N ASP A 70 2.86 8.77 -11.90
CA ASP A 70 3.54 9.15 -10.65
C ASP A 70 3.33 8.09 -9.55
N LEU A 71 2.18 7.43 -9.56
CA LEU A 71 1.77 6.45 -8.54
C LEU A 71 2.30 5.04 -8.81
N GLU A 72 2.33 4.61 -10.07
CA GLU A 72 2.83 3.29 -10.49
C GLU A 72 4.22 2.95 -9.93
N PRO A 73 5.27 3.80 -10.06
CA PRO A 73 6.60 3.46 -9.53
C PRO A 73 6.60 3.35 -8.00
N LEU A 74 5.83 4.19 -7.31
CA LEU A 74 5.72 4.17 -5.84
C LEU A 74 5.03 2.89 -5.34
N LEU A 75 3.99 2.45 -6.04
CA LEU A 75 3.27 1.21 -5.71
C LEU A 75 4.12 -0.03 -5.96
N ASN A 76 4.87 -0.07 -7.08
CA ASN A 76 5.81 -1.15 -7.36
C ASN A 76 6.93 -1.24 -6.33
N ASP A 77 7.52 -0.10 -5.99
CA ASP A 77 8.57 0.00 -4.98
C ASP A 77 8.06 -0.48 -3.61
N LEU A 78 6.90 0.01 -3.18
CA LEU A 78 6.27 -0.40 -1.93
C LEU A 78 5.97 -1.90 -1.92
N ALA A 79 5.44 -2.47 -3.01
CA ALA A 79 5.19 -3.90 -3.08
C ALA A 79 6.47 -4.75 -2.96
N SER A 80 7.55 -4.31 -3.60
CA SER A 80 8.86 -4.95 -3.52
C SER A 80 9.41 -4.91 -2.08
N GLN A 81 9.29 -3.77 -1.42
CA GLN A 81 9.68 -3.63 -0.02
C GLN A 81 8.84 -4.48 0.90
N VAL A 82 7.52 -4.53 0.72
CA VAL A 82 6.61 -5.35 1.54
C VAL A 82 6.96 -6.83 1.37
N THR A 83 7.26 -7.25 0.14
CA THR A 83 7.71 -8.63 -0.16
C THR A 83 9.02 -8.93 0.56
N THR A 84 10.01 -8.04 0.44
CA THR A 84 11.31 -8.18 1.10
C THR A 84 11.17 -8.22 2.61
N PHE A 85 10.36 -7.34 3.18
CA PHE A 85 10.08 -7.31 4.61
C PHE A 85 9.42 -8.62 5.04
N SER A 86 8.40 -9.10 4.31
CA SER A 86 7.73 -10.37 4.60
C SER A 86 8.66 -11.59 4.61
N ALA A 87 9.76 -11.53 3.84
CA ALA A 87 10.79 -12.58 3.85
C ALA A 87 11.78 -12.45 5.03
N ASN A 88 11.92 -11.25 5.59
CA ASN A 88 12.86 -10.95 6.68
C ASN A 88 12.21 -11.00 8.07
N VAL A 89 10.91 -10.68 8.20
CA VAL A 89 10.15 -11.05 9.39
C VAL A 89 10.01 -12.58 9.37
N GLY A 90 10.78 -13.26 10.22
CA GLY A 90 10.86 -14.72 10.26
C GLY A 90 9.49 -15.40 10.29
N SER A 91 9.44 -16.67 9.89
CA SER A 91 8.25 -17.46 9.53
C SER A 91 7.13 -17.63 10.60
N GLU A 92 7.09 -16.79 11.62
CA GLU A 92 6.05 -16.79 12.66
C GLU A 92 4.74 -16.19 12.13
N GLY A 93 3.94 -17.08 11.52
CA GLY A 93 2.49 -16.96 11.48
C GLY A 93 1.88 -16.14 10.35
N ASP A 94 0.59 -15.83 10.54
CA ASP A 94 -0.30 -15.09 9.65
C ASP A 94 0.29 -13.79 9.05
N MET A 95 1.21 -13.13 9.76
CA MET A 95 1.76 -11.83 9.34
C MET A 95 2.49 -11.91 8.00
N VAL A 96 3.22 -13.00 7.73
CA VAL A 96 3.89 -13.20 6.43
C VAL A 96 2.87 -13.32 5.29
N THR A 97 1.81 -14.11 5.51
CA THR A 97 0.73 -14.28 4.51
C THR A 97 0.02 -12.96 4.22
N ARG A 98 -0.24 -12.21 5.29
CA ARG A 98 -0.83 -10.87 5.25
C ARG A 98 0.02 -9.87 4.46
N LEU A 99 1.31 -9.78 4.74
CA LEU A 99 2.23 -8.91 4.00
C LEU A 99 2.34 -9.32 2.52
N GLN A 100 2.39 -10.61 2.22
CA GLN A 100 2.40 -11.09 0.83
C GLN A 100 1.10 -10.74 0.08
N ALA A 101 -0.06 -10.80 0.76
CA ALA A 101 -1.33 -10.37 0.20
C ALA A 101 -1.33 -8.86 -0.10
N LEU A 102 -0.80 -8.04 0.81
CA LEU A 102 -0.62 -6.60 0.56
C LEU A 102 0.30 -6.34 -0.63
N ALA A 103 1.46 -6.98 -0.70
CA ALA A 103 2.38 -6.82 -1.82
C ALA A 103 1.73 -7.17 -3.16
N THR A 104 0.95 -8.25 -3.20
CA THR A 104 0.21 -8.68 -4.39
C THR A 104 -0.85 -7.64 -4.78
N ALA A 105 -1.61 -7.12 -3.82
CA ALA A 105 -2.62 -6.09 -4.08
C ALA A 105 -2.01 -4.80 -4.63
N LEU A 106 -0.86 -4.37 -4.08
CA LEU A 106 -0.11 -3.21 -4.56
C LEU A 106 0.41 -3.40 -5.98
N GLN A 107 0.90 -4.60 -6.32
CA GLN A 107 1.34 -4.94 -7.69
C GLN A 107 0.17 -4.96 -8.68
N ASP A 108 -0.96 -5.56 -8.30
CA ASP A 108 -2.17 -5.59 -9.12
C ASP A 108 -2.64 -4.17 -9.44
N LEU A 109 -2.66 -3.30 -8.42
CA LEU A 109 -3.01 -1.91 -8.60
C LEU A 109 -2.01 -1.18 -9.51
N ALA A 110 -0.72 -1.36 -9.31
CA ALA A 110 0.29 -0.76 -10.17
C ALA A 110 0.12 -1.20 -11.63
N GLY A 111 -0.17 -2.48 -11.87
CA GLY A 111 -0.48 -3.00 -13.20
C GLY A 111 -1.75 -2.40 -13.81
N LYS A 112 -2.79 -2.17 -13.01
CA LYS A 112 -4.02 -1.48 -13.45
C LYS A 112 -3.76 -0.02 -13.82
N LEU A 113 -2.98 0.70 -13.01
CA LEU A 113 -2.57 2.08 -13.30
C LEU A 113 -1.71 2.16 -14.56
N HIS A 114 -0.78 1.21 -14.72
CA HIS A 114 0.01 1.10 -15.93
C HIS A 114 -0.90 0.95 -17.16
N ALA A 115 -1.83 -0.01 -17.12
CA ALA A 115 -2.77 -0.23 -18.22
C ALA A 115 -3.65 1.00 -18.51
N ALA A 116 -4.13 1.69 -17.46
CA ALA A 116 -4.92 2.91 -17.59
C ALA A 116 -4.12 4.09 -18.17
N SER A 117 -2.81 4.16 -17.92
CA SER A 117 -1.95 5.21 -18.48
C SER A 117 -1.67 5.05 -19.98
N GLN A 118 -1.87 3.84 -20.52
CA GLN A 118 -1.63 3.50 -21.92
C GLN A 118 -2.91 3.52 -22.78
N ALA A 119 -4.09 3.67 -22.15
CA ALA A 119 -5.41 3.66 -22.80
C ALA A 119 -5.85 5.06 -23.24
#